data_AF-A0A7T0BX58-F1
#
_entry.id   AF-A0A7T0BX58-F1
#
_cell.length_a   1.000
_cell.length_b   1.000
_cell.length_c   1.000
_cell.angle_alpha   90.00
_cell.angle_beta   90.00
_cell.angle_gamma   90.00
#
_symmetry.space_group_name_H-M   'P 1'
#
loop_
_entity.id
_entity.type
_entity.pdbx_description
1 polymer ?
#
loop_
_entity_poly.entity_id
_entity_poly.type
_entity_poly.pdbx_seq_one_letter_code
_entity_poly.pdbx_strand_id
1 'polypeptide(L)' 'MSKNFNKNLLKALDTTKESLSICKQAMEDTNDQSCRAMYAAMIKDCEKHIDMISGEIELHKVQKKWD' A
#
# COMPACT_ATOMS: atom_id res chain seq x y z
N MET A 1 -9.27 3.84 20.01
CA MET A 1 -8.10 4.25 19.21
C MET A 1 -8.29 5.71 18.81
N SER A 2 -7.25 6.49 18.52
CA SER A 2 -7.48 7.89 18.15
C SER A 2 -8.01 8.00 16.72
N LYS A 3 -8.96 8.92 16.47
CA LYS A 3 -9.43 9.27 15.12
C LYS A 3 -8.27 9.58 14.16
N ASN A 4 -7.20 10.18 14.70
CA ASN A 4 -5.98 10.48 13.95
C ASN A 4 -5.26 9.21 13.47
N PHE A 5 -5.26 8.12 14.25
CA PHE A 5 -4.66 6.86 13.83
C PHE A 5 -5.42 6.24 12.66
N ASN A 6 -6.76 6.16 12.73
CA ASN A 6 -7.57 5.61 11.63
C ASN A 6 -7.45 6.46 10.35
N LYS A 7 -7.36 7.79 10.49
CA LYS A 7 -7.05 8.69 9.37
C LYS A 7 -5.67 8.40 8.77
N ASN A 8 -4.67 8.11 9.61
CA ASN A 8 -3.35 7.74 9.13
C ASN A 8 -3.34 6.39 8.40
N LEU A 9 -4.14 5.40 8.83
CA LEU A 9 -4.31 4.14 8.10
C LEU A 9 -4.88 4.36 6.70
N LEU A 10 -5.92 5.19 6.57
CA LEU A 10 -6.49 5.54 5.26
C LEU A 10 -5.44 6.23 4.37
N LYS A 11 -4.73 7.22 4.91
CA LYS A 11 -3.67 7.91 4.16
C LYS A 11 -2.56 6.95 3.73
N ALA A 12 -2.15 6.03 4.61
CA ALA A 12 -1.15 5.02 4.28
C ALA A 12 -1.64 4.08 3.17
N LEU A 13 -2.91 3.66 3.21
CA LEU A 13 -3.51 2.82 2.17
C LEU A 13 -3.48 3.53 0.80
N ASP A 14 -3.94 4.78 0.76
CA ASP A 14 -4.02 5.57 -0.47
C ASP A 14 -2.61 5.82 -1.07
N THR A 15 -1.65 6.23 -0.24
CA THR A 15 -0.27 6.45 -0.68
C THR A 15 0.42 5.15 -1.15
N THR A 16 0.09 4.01 -0.53
CA THR A 16 0.64 2.72 -0.96
C THR A 16 0.05 2.28 -2.30
N LYS A 17 -1.24 2.51 -2.55
CA LYS A 17 -1.87 2.27 -3.85
C LYS A 17 -1.30 3.17 -4.95
N GLU A 18 -1.05 4.44 -4.64
CA GLU A 18 -0.39 5.37 -5.55
C GLU A 18 1.03 4.88 -5.88
N SER A 19 1.81 4.49 -4.86
CA SER A 19 3.15 3.91 -5.04
C SER A 19 3.12 2.66 -5.91
N LEU A 20 2.16 1.76 -5.71
CA LEU A 20 1.97 0.56 -6.53
C LEU A 20 1.71 0.91 -8.00
N SER A 21 0.84 1.89 -8.25
CA SER A 21 0.52 2.35 -9.61
C SER A 21 1.76 2.91 -10.30
N ILE A 22 2.55 3.73 -9.60
CA ILE A 22 3.79 4.31 -10.13
C ILE A 22 4.82 3.20 -10.43
N CYS A 23 4.98 2.22 -9.54
CA CYS A 23 5.92 1.12 -9.76
C CYS A 23 5.51 0.24 -10.95
N LYS A 24 4.21 -0.01 -11.15
CA LYS A 24 3.70 -0.75 -12.31
C LYS A 24 4.02 -0.01 -13.62
N GLN A 25 3.74 1.29 -13.68
CA GLN A 25 4.08 2.10 -14.86
C GLN A 25 5.59 2.13 -15.12
N ALA A 26 6.40 2.34 -14.08
CA ALA A 26 7.86 2.40 -14.22
C ALA A 26 8.47 1.06 -14.67
N MET A 27 7.84 -0.06 -14.32
CA MET A 27 8.22 -1.39 -14.80
C MET A 27 7.94 -1.57 -16.31
N GLU A 28 6.87 -0.97 -16.83
CA GLU A 28 6.54 -0.96 -18.26
C GLU A 28 7.47 -0.04 -19.05
N ASP A 29 7.78 1.14 -18.49
CA ASP A 29 8.60 2.16 -19.16
C ASP A 29 10.10 1.81 -19.20
N THR A 30 10.58 0.96 -18.27
CA THR A 30 12.01 0.66 -18.17
C THR A 30 12.48 -0.40 -19.17
N ASN A 31 13.52 -0.05 -19.92
CA ASN A 31 14.23 -0.97 -20.81
C ASN A 31 15.34 -1.77 -20.10
N ASP A 32 15.67 -1.43 -18.84
CA ASP A 32 16.73 -2.04 -18.06
C ASP A 32 16.21 -3.20 -17.20
N GLN A 33 16.81 -4.39 -17.36
CA GLN A 33 16.42 -5.59 -16.62
C GLN A 33 16.69 -5.50 -15.12
N SER A 34 17.72 -4.76 -14.68
CA SER A 34 18.00 -4.52 -13.27
C SER A 34 16.95 -3.62 -12.62
N CYS A 35 16.50 -2.58 -13.34
CA CYS A 35 15.38 -1.74 -12.90
C CYS A 35 14.06 -2.54 -12.85
N ARG A 36 13.81 -3.45 -13.80
CA ARG A 36 12.63 -4.34 -13.73
C ARG A 36 12.62 -5.20 -12.46
N ALA A 37 13.77 -5.76 -12.08
CA ALA A 37 13.87 -6.56 -10.85
C ALA A 37 13.59 -5.71 -9.60
N MET A 38 14.08 -4.48 -9.56
CA MET A 38 13.80 -3.52 -8.48
C MET A 38 12.30 -3.21 -8.39
N TYR A 39 11.66 -2.80 -9.49
CA TYR A 39 10.23 -2.48 -9.49
C TYR A 39 9.35 -3.70 -9.19
N ALA A 40 9.73 -4.90 -9.65
CA ALA A 40 9.01 -6.13 -9.30
C ALA A 40 9.03 -6.40 -7.78
N ALA A 41 10.15 -6.16 -7.11
CA ALA A 41 10.23 -6.28 -5.65
C ALA A 41 9.35 -5.22 -4.96
N MET A 42 9.42 -3.97 -5.40
CA MET A 42 8.60 -2.88 -4.85
C MET A 42 7.10 -3.12 -5.04
N ILE A 43 6.68 -3.64 -6.20
CA ILE A 43 5.28 -4.02 -6.49
C ILE A 43 4.79 -5.05 -5.48
N LYS A 44 5.56 -6.13 -5.29
CA LYS A 44 5.22 -7.20 -4.35
C LYS A 44 5.09 -6.68 -2.91
N ASP A 45 6.00 -5.81 -2.49
CA ASP A 45 5.96 -5.21 -1.16
C ASP A 45 4.76 -4.27 -1.00
N CYS A 46 4.43 -3.47 -2.01
CA CYS A 46 3.25 -2.62 -2.00
C CYS A 46 1.95 -3.42 -1.91
N GLU A 47 1.82 -4.52 -2.66
CA GLU A 47 0.66 -5.42 -2.59
C GLU A 47 0.51 -6.01 -1.18
N LYS A 48 1.62 -6.49 -0.59
CA LYS A 48 1.64 -6.96 0.80
C LYS A 48 1.24 -5.87 1.80
N HIS A 49 1.75 -4.65 1.65
CA HIS A 49 1.41 -3.54 2.54
C HIS A 49 -0.07 -3.13 2.43
N ILE A 50 -0.64 -3.15 1.22
CA ILE A 50 -2.07 -2.90 1.00
C ILE A 50 -2.92 -3.91 1.76
N ASP A 51 -2.58 -5.20 1.68
CA ASP A 51 -3.29 -6.26 2.40
C ASP A 51 -3.20 -6.08 3.92
N MET A 52 -2.01 -5.77 4.43
CA MET A 52 -1.79 -5.53 5.86
C MET A 52 -2.60 -4.33 6.38
N ILE A 53 -2.55 -3.19 5.67
CA ILE A 53 -3.27 -1.98 6.08
C ILE A 53 -4.78 -2.20 5.97
N SER A 54 -5.25 -2.85 4.91
CA SER A 54 -6.67 -3.17 4.72
C SER A 54 -7.18 -4.11 5.81
N GLY A 55 -6.38 -5.10 6.21
CA GLY A 55 -6.68 -6.00 7.33
C GLY A 55 -6.80 -5.26 8.66
N GLU A 56 -5.90 -4.32 8.95
CA GLU A 56 -5.96 -3.53 10.19
C GLU A 56 -7.19 -2.60 10.21
N ILE A 57 -7.51 -1.97 9.08
CA ILE A 57 -8.72 -1.16 8.92
C ILE A 57 -9.97 -1.99 9.22
N GLU A 58 -10.06 -3.21 8.66
CA GLU A 58 -11.20 -4.08 8.88
C GLU A 58 -11.29 -4.55 10.34
N LEU A 59 -10.14 -4.89 10.94
CA LEU A 59 -10.06 -5.24 12.36
C LEU A 59 -10.60 -4.12 13.24
N HIS A 60 -10.26 -2.86 12.95
CA HIS A 60 -10.76 -1.72 13.73
C HIS A 60 -12.26 -1.51 13.59
N LYS A 61 -12.83 -1.72 12.40
CA LYS A 61 -14.27 -1.67 12.18
C LYS A 61 -14.99 -2.75 12.97
N VAL A 62 -14.52 -4.00 12.89
CA VAL A 62 -15.09 -5.13 13.66
C VAL A 62 -15.00 -4.89 15.17
N GLN A 63 -13.89 -4.31 15.64
CA GLN A 63 -13.70 -3.98 17.06
C GLN A 63 -14.45 -2.73 17.52
N LYS A 64 -15.24 -2.06 16.65
CA LYS A 64 -15.90 -0.77 16.94
C LYS A 64 -14.93 0.31 17.44
N LYS A 65 -13.68 0.27 16.94
CA LYS A 65 -12.60 1.24 17.21
C LYS A 65 -12.34 2.17 16.03
N TRP A 66 -13.21 2.13 15.03
CA TRP A 66 -13.08 2.91 13.79
C TRP A 66 -13.52 4.37 13.96
N ASP A 67 -14.57 4.60 14.74
CA ASP A 67 -15.15 5.92 14.97
C ASP A 67 -14.33 6.81 15.91
#